data_AF-A0A815WDP8-F1
#
_entry.id   AF-A0A815WDP8-F1
#
_cell.length_a   1.000
_cell.length_b   1.000
_cell.length_c   1.000
_cell.angle_alpha   90.00
_cell.angle_beta   90.00
_cell.angle_gamma   90.00
#
_symmetry.space_group_name_H-M   'P 1'
#
loop_
_entity.id
_entity.type
_entity.pdbx_description
1 polymer ?
#
loop_
_entity_poly.entity_id
_entity_poly.type
_entity_poly.pdbx_seq_one_letter_code
_entity_poly.pdbx_strand_id
1 'polypeptide(L)'
;MTTTPTTTLTNAEQIRIIILNEGEDRSENIYRLKKGWILQIKLSYNLSWRKLRIFTNACLKSEDKFQRSNYHELKWIYPSMGKYDDSDRYVCIPSVKAGSFHYYFTIDGSTTIENLNGQGFFQIEPELLINDNEMLEQDFITCQSVLSKSLGPMNEWLSRIEVAYHSGYNMIHFTPIQLLYKISNSSYAITDHHKLNPLFEGTYEELKLIIDTMAKQWKILSVTDLVYNHAANDCALLRDHPEAAYNLINSPHLKPATLLDSILMQFT
;
A
#
# COMPACT_ATOMS: atom_id res chain seq x y z
N MET A 1 -30.97 17.07 20.45
CA MET A 1 -30.36 15.73 20.65
C MET A 1 -31.05 14.77 19.71
N THR A 2 -30.60 14.72 18.46
CA THR A 2 -31.07 13.79 17.44
C THR A 2 -29.98 12.74 17.28
N THR A 3 -30.26 11.55 17.80
CA THR A 3 -29.39 10.38 17.69
C THR A 3 -29.30 9.96 16.23
N THR A 4 -28.16 10.18 15.61
CA THR A 4 -27.81 9.62 14.30
C THR A 4 -27.79 8.09 14.43
N PRO A 5 -28.38 7.33 13.49
CA PRO A 5 -28.36 5.89 13.57
C PRO A 5 -26.94 5.38 13.32
N THR A 6 -26.38 4.67 14.29
CA THR A 6 -25.17 3.88 14.14
C THR A 6 -25.44 2.84 13.07
N THR A 7 -24.98 3.09 11.85
CA THR A 7 -25.09 2.15 10.74
C THR A 7 -24.03 1.09 10.99
N THR A 8 -24.40 0.01 11.67
CA THR A 8 -23.63 -1.23 11.62
C THR A 8 -23.68 -1.72 10.18
N LEU A 9 -22.68 -1.34 9.38
CA LEU A 9 -22.41 -1.94 8.07
C LEU A 9 -22.10 -3.41 8.32
N THR A 10 -23.14 -4.24 8.35
CA THR A 10 -23.00 -5.66 8.09
C THR A 10 -22.39 -5.76 6.70
N ASN A 11 -21.12 -6.12 6.61
CA ASN A 11 -20.45 -6.42 5.35
C ASN A 11 -21.19 -7.59 4.70
N ALA A 12 -22.25 -7.29 3.95
CA ALA A 12 -22.97 -8.28 3.17
C ALA A 12 -21.97 -8.90 2.20
N GLU A 13 -21.86 -10.22 2.25
CA GLU A 13 -21.03 -10.98 1.33
C GLU A 13 -21.39 -10.61 -0.11
N GLN A 14 -20.49 -9.92 -0.80
CA GLN A 14 -20.67 -9.55 -2.20
C GLN A 14 -19.76 -10.38 -3.09
N ILE A 15 -20.33 -10.85 -4.19
CA ILE A 15 -19.60 -11.53 -5.24
C ILE A 15 -19.24 -10.50 -6.32
N ARG A 16 -17.97 -10.49 -6.72
CA ARG A 16 -17.45 -9.75 -7.87
C ARG A 16 -16.94 -10.75 -8.89
N ILE A 17 -17.16 -10.47 -10.17
CA ILE A 17 -16.85 -11.41 -11.24
C ILE A 17 -15.83 -10.78 -12.20
N ILE A 18 -14.77 -11.53 -12.46
CA ILE A 18 -13.83 -11.29 -13.55
C ILE A 18 -14.07 -12.38 -14.61
N ILE A 19 -14.31 -11.97 -15.86
CA ILE A 19 -14.39 -12.89 -17.00
C ILE A 19 -13.06 -12.88 -17.74
N LEU A 20 -12.44 -14.04 -17.93
CA LEU A 20 -11.16 -14.20 -18.63
C LEU A 20 -11.35 -14.35 -20.14
N ASN A 21 -10.53 -13.66 -20.93
CA ASN A 21 -10.41 -13.85 -22.37
C ASN A 21 -9.00 -14.35 -22.73
N GLU A 22 -8.88 -15.10 -23.82
CA GLU A 22 -7.58 -15.62 -24.27
C GLU A 22 -6.65 -14.48 -24.68
N GLY A 23 -5.39 -14.52 -24.23
CA GLY A 23 -4.38 -13.50 -24.55
C GLY A 23 -4.58 -12.18 -23.80
N GLU A 24 -5.47 -12.15 -22.81
CA GLU A 24 -5.82 -10.92 -22.11
C GLU A 24 -4.79 -10.54 -21.04
N ASP A 25 -4.22 -9.34 -21.17
CA ASP A 25 -3.41 -8.72 -20.13
C ASP A 25 -4.17 -7.55 -19.49
N ARG A 26 -4.57 -7.73 -18.23
CA ARG A 26 -5.24 -6.71 -17.41
C ARG A 26 -4.31 -6.12 -16.36
N SER A 27 -3.00 -6.12 -16.62
CA SER A 27 -2.02 -5.60 -15.68
C SER A 27 -2.22 -4.11 -15.34
N GLU A 28 -2.77 -3.33 -16.27
CA GLU A 28 -3.04 -1.90 -16.10
C GLU A 28 -4.44 -1.62 -15.52
N ASN A 29 -5.32 -2.63 -15.44
CA ASN A 29 -6.69 -2.44 -14.96
C ASN A 29 -6.75 -2.54 -13.44
N ILE A 30 -7.39 -1.56 -12.80
CA ILE A 30 -7.56 -1.55 -11.35
C ILE A 30 -8.91 -2.18 -10.98
N TYR A 31 -8.87 -3.42 -10.49
CA TYR A 31 -10.03 -4.08 -9.89
C TYR A 31 -9.98 -3.97 -8.37
N ARG A 32 -10.91 -3.21 -7.77
CA ARG A 32 -10.97 -3.03 -6.30
C ARG A 32 -12.05 -3.90 -5.66
N LEU A 33 -11.72 -4.47 -4.52
CA LEU A 33 -12.56 -5.33 -3.68
C LEU A 33 -12.51 -4.81 -2.25
N LYS A 34 -13.61 -4.95 -1.52
CA LYS A 34 -13.60 -4.77 -0.07
C LYS A 34 -13.31 -6.09 0.62
N LYS A 35 -12.73 -6.02 1.81
CA LYS A 35 -12.51 -7.21 2.65
C LYS A 35 -13.87 -7.87 2.97
N GLY A 36 -13.89 -9.20 2.99
CA GLY A 36 -15.11 -10.00 3.15
C GLY A 36 -15.87 -10.27 1.84
N TRP A 37 -15.52 -9.63 0.72
CA TRP A 37 -16.09 -9.97 -0.60
C TRP A 37 -15.43 -11.22 -1.18
N ILE A 38 -16.07 -11.81 -2.19
CA ILE A 38 -15.54 -12.93 -2.96
C ILE A 38 -15.32 -12.48 -4.40
N LEU A 39 -14.11 -12.70 -4.90
CA LEU A 39 -13.81 -12.60 -6.32
C LEU A 39 -14.00 -13.97 -6.97
N GLN A 40 -14.95 -14.06 -7.90
CA GLN A 40 -15.11 -15.18 -8.80
C GLN A 40 -14.41 -14.88 -10.13
N ILE A 41 -13.59 -15.81 -10.59
CA ILE A 41 -13.02 -15.75 -11.93
C ILE A 41 -13.73 -16.80 -12.79
N LYS A 42 -14.35 -16.32 -13.86
CA LYS A 42 -15.13 -17.08 -14.84
C LYS A 42 -14.44 -17.05 -16.20
N LEU A 43 -14.75 -18.04 -17.03
CA LEU A 43 -14.26 -18.11 -18.40
C LEU A 43 -15.22 -17.39 -19.35
N SER A 44 -14.66 -16.69 -20.34
CA SER A 44 -15.44 -16.27 -21.51
C SER A 44 -15.87 -17.47 -22.34
N TYR A 45 -16.79 -17.24 -23.27
CA TYR A 45 -17.23 -18.25 -24.23
C TYR A 45 -16.06 -18.89 -24.99
N ASN A 46 -15.06 -18.10 -25.38
CA ASN A 46 -13.90 -18.57 -26.17
C ASN A 46 -12.96 -19.51 -25.37
N LEU A 47 -12.97 -19.42 -24.04
CA LEU A 47 -12.17 -20.26 -23.15
C LEU A 47 -12.95 -21.42 -22.52
N SER A 48 -14.29 -21.41 -22.61
CA SER A 48 -15.18 -22.38 -21.95
C SER A 48 -14.82 -23.85 -22.22
N TRP A 49 -14.46 -24.18 -23.47
CA TRP A 49 -14.13 -25.53 -23.92
C TRP A 49 -12.68 -25.96 -23.62
N ARG A 50 -11.82 -25.02 -23.18
CA ARG A 50 -10.41 -25.31 -22.89
C ARG A 50 -10.24 -25.77 -21.44
N LYS A 51 -9.17 -26.50 -21.15
CA LYS A 51 -8.77 -26.82 -19.77
C LYS A 51 -7.77 -25.78 -19.30
N LEU A 52 -8.14 -24.96 -18.34
CA LEU A 52 -7.28 -23.91 -17.80
C LEU A 52 -6.90 -24.18 -16.35
N ARG A 53 -5.73 -23.67 -15.98
CA ARG A 53 -5.28 -23.58 -14.60
C ARG A 53 -5.15 -22.11 -14.24
N ILE A 54 -5.66 -21.73 -13.08
CA ILE A 54 -5.63 -20.33 -12.62
C ILE A 54 -4.86 -20.29 -11.32
N PHE A 55 -3.96 -19.32 -11.22
CA PHE A 55 -3.06 -19.15 -10.09
C PHE A 55 -3.22 -17.75 -9.51
N THR A 56 -3.05 -17.61 -8.20
CA THR A 56 -3.00 -16.30 -7.54
C THR A 56 -1.99 -16.29 -6.40
N ASN A 57 -1.37 -15.15 -6.14
CA ASN A 57 -0.54 -14.93 -4.94
C ASN A 57 -1.34 -14.36 -3.76
N ALA A 58 -2.67 -14.29 -3.87
CA ALA A 58 -3.53 -13.84 -2.80
C ALA A 58 -3.53 -14.79 -1.60
N CYS A 59 -3.60 -14.21 -0.40
CA CYS A 59 -3.90 -14.94 0.82
C CYS A 59 -5.29 -15.55 0.70
N LEU A 60 -5.42 -16.87 0.88
CA LEU A 60 -6.71 -17.57 0.81
C LEU A 60 -7.35 -17.70 2.19
N LYS A 61 -6.55 -17.56 3.26
CA LYS A 61 -6.97 -17.53 4.66
C LYS A 61 -6.39 -16.30 5.36
N SER A 62 -7.07 -15.83 6.40
CA SER A 62 -6.63 -14.66 7.18
C SER A 62 -5.26 -14.85 7.85
N GLU A 63 -4.89 -16.10 8.12
CA GLU A 63 -3.63 -16.51 8.75
C GLU A 63 -2.42 -16.48 7.80
N ASP A 64 -2.68 -16.48 6.48
CA ASP A 64 -1.64 -16.61 5.47
C ASP A 64 -0.69 -15.41 5.48
N LYS A 65 0.62 -15.69 5.38
CA LYS A 65 1.64 -14.68 5.14
C LYS A 65 1.77 -14.44 3.65
N PHE A 66 1.57 -13.19 3.22
CA PHE A 66 1.70 -12.82 1.82
C PHE A 66 3.16 -12.93 1.36
N GLN A 67 3.39 -13.58 0.22
CA GLN A 67 4.66 -13.64 -0.47
C GLN A 67 4.42 -13.39 -1.97
N ARG A 68 4.95 -12.29 -2.50
CA ARG A 68 4.64 -11.82 -3.87
C ARG A 68 4.93 -12.87 -4.95
N SER A 69 5.98 -13.66 -4.77
CA SER A 69 6.45 -14.68 -5.73
C SER A 69 5.80 -16.05 -5.54
N ASN A 70 5.02 -16.26 -4.48
CA ASN A 70 4.39 -17.54 -4.21
C ASN A 70 2.96 -17.55 -4.77
N TYR A 71 2.66 -18.54 -5.61
CA TYR A 71 1.35 -18.67 -6.26
C TYR A 71 0.67 -19.97 -5.87
N HIS A 72 -0.65 -19.87 -5.68
CA HIS A 72 -1.53 -20.98 -5.37
C HIS A 72 -2.44 -21.27 -6.55
N GLU A 73 -2.49 -22.53 -6.97
CA GLU A 73 -3.47 -22.98 -7.95
C GLU A 73 -4.87 -23.01 -7.32
N LEU A 74 -5.82 -22.40 -8.00
CA LEU A 74 -7.21 -22.34 -7.57
C LEU A 74 -7.98 -23.56 -8.05
N LYS A 75 -8.86 -24.06 -7.19
CA LYS A 75 -9.71 -25.22 -7.51
C LYS A 75 -11.00 -24.76 -8.19
N TRP A 76 -11.33 -25.42 -9.30
CA TRP A 76 -12.59 -25.21 -10.02
C TRP A 76 -13.79 -25.66 -9.17
N ILE A 77 -14.82 -24.83 -9.18
CA ILE A 77 -16.14 -25.08 -8.62
C ILE A 77 -17.11 -25.24 -9.79
N TYR A 78 -17.92 -26.30 -9.75
CA TYR A 78 -18.90 -26.66 -10.78
C TYR A 78 -20.30 -26.62 -10.16
N PRO A 79 -21.03 -25.50 -10.31
CA PRO A 79 -22.36 -25.35 -9.71
C PRO A 79 -23.44 -26.18 -10.41
N SER A 80 -23.33 -26.37 -11.72
CA SER A 80 -24.26 -27.21 -12.47
C SER A 80 -24.20 -28.66 -11.97
N MET A 81 -25.37 -29.23 -11.68
CA MET A 81 -25.53 -30.64 -11.26
C MET A 81 -25.55 -31.59 -12.46
N GLY A 82 -25.51 -31.06 -13.69
CA GLY A 82 -25.47 -31.84 -14.92
C GLY A 82 -24.10 -32.48 -15.13
N LYS A 83 -24.06 -33.80 -15.32
CA LYS A 83 -22.80 -34.57 -15.50
C LYS A 83 -21.88 -34.05 -16.63
N TYR A 84 -22.43 -33.34 -17.61
CA TYR A 84 -21.72 -32.86 -18.81
C TYR A 84 -21.81 -31.35 -19.02
N ASP A 85 -22.36 -30.61 -18.07
CA ASP A 85 -22.45 -29.16 -18.15
C ASP A 85 -21.45 -28.53 -17.19
N ASP A 86 -20.41 -27.93 -17.75
CA ASP A 86 -19.37 -27.22 -17.01
C ASP A 86 -19.25 -25.74 -17.42
N SER A 87 -20.29 -25.22 -18.07
CA SER A 87 -20.30 -23.90 -18.69
C SER A 87 -20.27 -22.74 -17.66
N ASP A 88 -20.76 -22.97 -16.44
CA ASP A 88 -20.86 -21.99 -15.37
C ASP A 88 -19.75 -22.12 -14.31
N ARG A 89 -18.73 -22.96 -14.57
CA ARG A 89 -17.63 -23.19 -13.63
C ARG A 89 -16.84 -21.91 -13.35
N TYR A 90 -16.35 -21.80 -12.12
CA TYR A 90 -15.55 -20.66 -11.67
C TYR A 90 -14.50 -21.07 -10.65
N VAL A 91 -13.54 -20.19 -10.41
CA VAL A 91 -12.68 -20.27 -9.22
C VAL A 91 -12.99 -19.11 -8.28
N CYS A 92 -12.77 -19.32 -6.99
CA CYS A 92 -13.02 -18.32 -5.95
C CYS A 92 -11.73 -17.85 -5.28
N ILE A 93 -11.66 -16.55 -5.03
CA ILE A 93 -10.64 -15.92 -4.20
C ILE A 93 -11.38 -15.12 -3.11
N PRO A 94 -11.29 -15.54 -1.83
CA PRO A 94 -11.90 -14.79 -0.74
C PRO A 94 -11.05 -13.55 -0.41
N SER A 95 -11.69 -12.40 -0.20
CA SER A 95 -11.00 -11.15 0.08
C SER A 95 -10.70 -11.01 1.58
N VAL A 96 -9.73 -11.79 2.07
CA VAL A 96 -9.46 -11.91 3.52
C VAL A 96 -8.48 -10.86 4.05
N LYS A 97 -7.59 -10.33 3.21
CA LYS A 97 -6.50 -9.44 3.60
C LYS A 97 -6.34 -8.30 2.61
N ALA A 98 -6.21 -7.07 3.12
CA ALA A 98 -5.95 -5.91 2.28
C ALA A 98 -4.56 -6.01 1.62
N GLY A 99 -4.47 -5.54 0.39
CA GLY A 99 -3.24 -5.63 -0.40
C GLY A 99 -3.49 -5.58 -1.90
N SER A 100 -2.40 -5.69 -2.67
CA SER A 100 -2.43 -5.83 -4.13
C SER A 100 -1.98 -7.23 -4.49
N PHE A 101 -2.81 -7.93 -5.25
CA PHE A 101 -2.64 -9.33 -5.59
C PHE A 101 -2.70 -9.52 -7.10
N HIS A 102 -2.02 -10.57 -7.54
CA HIS A 102 -1.89 -10.95 -8.92
C HIS A 102 -2.61 -12.28 -9.16
N TYR A 103 -3.17 -12.44 -10.35
CA TYR A 103 -3.58 -13.73 -10.88
C TYR A 103 -3.10 -13.90 -12.32
N TYR A 104 -2.87 -15.13 -12.71
CA TYR A 104 -2.61 -15.51 -14.10
C TYR A 104 -3.24 -16.86 -14.40
N PHE A 105 -3.32 -17.21 -15.69
CA PHE A 105 -3.80 -18.51 -16.11
C PHE A 105 -2.98 -19.09 -17.26
N THR A 106 -3.01 -20.42 -17.35
CA THR A 106 -2.38 -21.20 -18.43
C THR A 106 -3.42 -22.10 -19.08
N ILE A 107 -3.29 -22.30 -20.39
CA ILE A 107 -4.20 -23.11 -21.21
C ILE A 107 -3.57 -24.46 -21.60
N ASP A 108 -2.24 -24.52 -21.69
CA ASP A 108 -1.46 -25.69 -22.09
C ASP A 108 -1.24 -26.70 -20.93
N GLY A 109 -1.77 -26.42 -19.74
CA GLY A 109 -1.57 -27.21 -18.53
C GLY A 109 -0.28 -26.88 -17.76
N SER A 110 0.53 -25.91 -18.21
CA SER A 110 1.72 -25.42 -17.52
C SER A 110 1.38 -24.94 -16.09
N THR A 111 2.32 -25.13 -15.16
CA THR A 111 2.29 -24.56 -13.80
C THR A 111 3.09 -23.28 -13.66
N THR A 112 3.76 -22.86 -14.72
CA THR A 112 4.81 -21.85 -14.68
C THR A 112 4.30 -20.54 -15.27
N ILE A 113 4.68 -19.43 -14.64
CA ILE A 113 4.21 -18.08 -15.01
C ILE A 113 4.76 -17.65 -16.38
N GLU A 114 5.90 -18.21 -16.80
CA GLU A 114 6.54 -17.96 -18.10
C GLU A 114 5.66 -18.35 -19.29
N ASN A 115 4.72 -19.30 -19.08
CA ASN A 115 3.77 -19.77 -20.10
C ASN A 115 2.35 -19.21 -19.88
N LEU A 116 2.21 -18.05 -19.23
CA LEU A 116 0.91 -17.44 -19.02
C LEU A 116 0.21 -17.13 -20.35
N ASN A 117 -1.11 -17.34 -20.39
CA ASN A 117 -1.98 -16.99 -21.52
C ASN A 117 -2.88 -15.79 -21.21
N GLY A 118 -2.70 -15.21 -20.03
CA GLY A 118 -3.34 -13.97 -19.58
C GLY A 118 -3.18 -13.77 -18.09
N GLN A 119 -3.33 -12.52 -17.65
CA GLN A 119 -3.04 -12.10 -16.28
C GLN A 119 -3.77 -10.84 -15.87
N GLY A 120 -3.73 -10.51 -14.59
CA GLY A 120 -4.22 -9.23 -14.08
C GLY A 120 -3.99 -9.04 -12.60
N PHE A 121 -4.23 -7.82 -12.13
CA PHE A 121 -4.17 -7.48 -10.71
C PHE A 121 -5.56 -7.17 -10.16
N PHE A 122 -5.69 -7.37 -8.85
CA PHE A 122 -6.80 -6.85 -8.07
C PHE A 122 -6.28 -6.34 -6.73
N GLN A 123 -6.99 -5.38 -6.17
CA GLN A 123 -6.67 -4.75 -4.90
C GLN A 123 -7.79 -5.04 -3.92
N ILE A 124 -7.44 -5.52 -2.75
CA ILE A 124 -8.34 -5.56 -1.60
C ILE A 124 -8.04 -4.32 -0.76
N GLU A 125 -9.04 -3.47 -0.63
CA GLU A 125 -8.95 -2.19 0.09
C GLU A 125 -8.71 -2.39 1.59
N PRO A 126 -7.88 -1.55 2.24
CA PRO A 126 -7.74 -1.56 3.69
C PRO A 126 -8.99 -1.03 4.38
N GLU A 127 -9.31 -1.62 5.53
CA GLU A 127 -10.30 -1.09 6.47
C GLU A 127 -9.61 -0.05 7.36
N LEU A 128 -10.08 1.20 7.32
CA LEU A 128 -9.52 2.29 8.11
C LEU A 128 -10.27 2.38 9.45
N LEU A 129 -9.83 1.59 10.42
CA LEU A 129 -10.46 1.55 11.75
C LEU A 129 -10.05 2.78 12.57
N ILE A 130 -11.03 3.56 13.01
CA ILE A 130 -10.85 4.69 13.94
C ILE A 130 -10.76 4.16 15.37
N ASN A 131 -11.66 3.24 15.71
CA ASN A 131 -11.70 2.50 16.97
C ASN A 131 -12.30 1.11 16.71
N ASP A 132 -12.51 0.31 17.76
CA ASP A 132 -12.97 -1.07 17.63
C ASP A 132 -14.33 -1.23 16.92
N ASN A 133 -15.14 -0.17 16.86
CA ASN A 133 -16.51 -0.22 16.35
C ASN A 133 -16.79 0.75 15.19
N GLU A 134 -15.81 1.57 14.80
CA GLU A 134 -16.01 2.65 13.83
C GLU A 134 -14.95 2.62 12.74
N MET A 135 -15.41 2.62 11.49
CA MET A 135 -14.57 2.60 10.31
C MET A 135 -14.76 3.89 9.51
N LEU A 136 -13.65 4.48 9.07
CA LEU A 136 -13.65 5.58 8.13
C LEU A 136 -13.78 5.03 6.71
N GLU A 137 -14.83 5.43 5.99
CA GLU A 137 -14.90 5.16 4.56
C GLU A 137 -13.83 5.97 3.82
N GLN A 138 -13.13 5.34 2.88
CA GLN A 138 -12.01 5.97 2.18
C GLN A 138 -12.44 7.22 1.39
N ASP A 139 -13.65 7.22 0.83
CA ASP A 139 -14.20 8.37 0.10
C ASP A 139 -14.52 9.57 1.02
N PHE A 140 -14.52 9.37 2.34
CA PHE A 140 -14.79 10.43 3.32
C PHE A 140 -13.52 10.97 3.98
N ILE A 141 -12.33 10.61 3.50
CA ILE A 141 -11.07 11.15 4.03
C ILE A 141 -11.00 12.66 3.77
N THR A 142 -10.86 13.43 4.84
CA THR A 142 -10.52 14.85 4.84
C THR A 142 -9.18 15.01 5.56
N CYS A 143 -8.12 15.19 4.79
CA CYS A 143 -6.74 15.16 5.29
C CYS A 143 -6.12 16.56 5.35
N GLN A 144 -5.57 16.93 6.51
CA GLN A 144 -4.74 18.13 6.66
C GLN A 144 -3.27 17.72 6.70
N SER A 145 -2.46 18.30 5.80
CA SER A 145 -1.01 18.16 5.85
C SER A 145 -0.40 19.18 6.80
N VAL A 146 0.47 18.73 7.69
CA VAL A 146 1.20 19.56 8.64
C VAL A 146 2.71 19.39 8.42
N LEU A 147 3.41 20.52 8.45
CA LEU A 147 4.87 20.52 8.42
C LEU A 147 5.37 20.18 9.82
N SER A 148 5.74 18.92 10.05
CA SER A 148 6.05 18.37 11.38
C SER A 148 7.10 19.20 12.12
N LYS A 149 8.16 19.65 11.44
CA LYS A 149 9.21 20.52 12.01
C LYS A 149 8.68 21.87 12.54
N SER A 150 7.49 22.30 12.12
CA SER A 150 6.83 23.53 12.60
C SER A 150 5.85 23.28 13.75
N LEU A 151 5.64 22.03 14.18
CA LEU A 151 4.83 21.70 15.35
C LEU A 151 5.57 21.92 16.68
N GLY A 152 6.89 22.15 16.64
CA GLY A 152 7.69 22.40 17.84
C GLY A 152 7.79 21.16 18.74
N PRO A 153 8.03 21.36 20.06
CA PRO A 153 8.11 20.28 21.03
C PRO A 153 6.84 19.43 21.07
N MET A 154 7.00 18.12 21.28
CA MET A 154 5.96 17.11 21.12
C MET A 154 4.78 17.30 22.08
N ASN A 155 5.03 17.85 23.28
CA ASN A 155 3.99 18.21 24.26
C ASN A 155 3.00 19.29 23.77
N GLU A 156 3.34 20.06 22.73
CA GLU A 156 2.47 21.07 22.13
C GLU A 156 1.73 20.59 20.88
N TRP A 157 2.00 19.37 20.38
CA TRP A 157 1.45 18.92 19.11
C TRP A 157 -0.07 18.83 19.14
N LEU A 158 -0.65 18.28 20.21
CA LEU A 158 -2.10 18.16 20.33
C LEU A 158 -2.77 19.54 20.28
N SER A 159 -2.32 20.52 21.06
CA SER A 159 -2.93 21.86 21.05
C SER A 159 -2.81 22.54 19.69
N ARG A 160 -1.69 22.34 18.98
CA ARG A 160 -1.49 22.89 17.63
C ARG A 160 -2.34 22.18 16.57
N ILE A 161 -2.60 20.88 16.72
CA ILE A 161 -3.44 20.08 15.80
C ILE A 161 -4.93 20.24 16.13
N GLU A 162 -5.29 20.70 17.33
CA GLU A 162 -6.68 20.82 17.79
C GLU A 162 -7.57 21.64 16.82
N VAL A 163 -7.00 22.64 16.14
CA VAL A 163 -7.70 23.40 15.10
C VAL A 163 -8.20 22.51 13.96
N ALA A 164 -7.44 21.49 13.58
CA ALA A 164 -7.82 20.52 12.54
C ALA A 164 -9.04 19.71 12.97
N TYR A 165 -9.04 19.29 14.24
CA TYR A 165 -10.14 18.56 14.85
C TYR A 165 -11.43 19.37 14.87
N HIS A 166 -11.40 20.61 15.37
CA HIS A 166 -12.57 21.49 15.37
C HIS A 166 -13.02 21.91 13.97
N SER A 167 -12.13 21.83 12.97
CA SER A 167 -12.45 22.11 11.57
C SER A 167 -13.04 20.90 10.81
N GLY A 168 -13.14 19.73 11.44
CA GLY A 168 -13.75 18.54 10.84
C GLY A 168 -12.82 17.70 9.95
N TYR A 169 -11.49 17.86 10.06
CA TYR A 169 -10.55 16.93 9.45
C TYR A 169 -10.57 15.58 10.19
N ASN A 170 -10.46 14.48 9.46
CA ASN A 170 -10.42 13.12 10.02
C ASN A 170 -9.11 12.38 9.74
N MET A 171 -8.14 13.06 9.13
CA MET A 171 -6.79 12.55 8.95
C MET A 171 -5.76 13.68 9.02
N ILE A 172 -4.62 13.42 9.69
CA ILE A 172 -3.45 14.29 9.64
C ILE A 172 -2.34 13.60 8.86
N HIS A 173 -1.79 14.31 7.88
CA HIS A 173 -0.59 13.91 7.17
C HIS A 173 0.61 14.67 7.76
N PHE A 174 1.53 13.93 8.35
CA PHE A 174 2.79 14.46 8.86
C PHE A 174 3.89 14.33 7.79
N THR A 175 4.51 15.45 7.40
CA THR A 175 5.80 15.39 6.70
C THR A 175 6.82 14.60 7.54
N PRO A 176 7.95 14.12 6.97
CA PRO A 176 8.85 13.23 7.70
C PRO A 176 9.26 13.79 9.08
N ILE A 177 9.15 12.92 10.09
CA ILE A 177 9.42 13.20 11.51
C ILE A 177 10.85 12.82 11.92
N GLN A 178 11.60 12.24 10.98
CA GLN A 178 12.92 11.70 11.21
C GLN A 178 13.98 12.80 11.34
N LEU A 179 15.16 12.43 11.81
CA LEU A 179 16.31 13.32 11.91
C LEU A 179 16.68 13.90 10.54
N LEU A 180 16.64 15.23 10.46
CA LEU A 180 16.88 15.97 9.22
C LEU A 180 18.33 16.46 9.11
N TYR A 181 18.74 16.72 7.88
CA TYR A 181 20.01 17.35 7.58
C TYR A 181 20.05 18.78 8.13
N LYS A 182 21.01 19.06 9.01
CA LYS A 182 21.07 20.33 9.75
C LYS A 182 21.23 21.56 8.85
N ILE A 183 21.93 21.44 7.72
CA ILE A 183 22.25 22.60 6.88
C ILE A 183 21.04 23.06 6.07
N SER A 184 20.43 22.15 5.30
CA SER A 184 19.24 22.52 4.52
C SER A 184 17.98 22.60 5.37
N ASN A 185 17.92 21.81 6.45
CA ASN A 185 16.76 21.62 7.31
C ASN A 185 15.47 21.32 6.52
N SER A 186 15.61 20.70 5.35
CA SER A 186 14.47 20.26 4.53
C SER A 186 13.83 19.04 5.16
N SER A 187 12.49 19.01 5.23
CA SER A 187 11.75 17.85 5.78
C SER A 187 11.99 16.55 5.01
N TYR A 188 12.47 16.63 3.77
CA TYR A 188 12.75 15.47 2.93
C TYR A 188 14.24 15.10 2.87
N ALA A 189 15.13 15.92 3.45
CA ALA A 189 16.55 15.61 3.57
C ALA A 189 16.81 14.83 4.87
N ILE A 190 16.47 13.55 4.88
CA ILE A 190 16.55 12.69 6.08
C ILE A 190 17.98 12.14 6.25
N THR A 191 18.60 12.47 7.38
CA THR A 191 19.94 11.99 7.78
C THR A 191 19.87 10.58 8.38
N ASP A 192 18.88 10.30 9.21
CA ASP A 192 18.70 9.00 9.85
C ASP A 192 17.21 8.65 9.92
N HIS A 193 16.80 7.65 9.15
CA HIS A 193 15.40 7.22 9.02
C HIS A 193 14.86 6.54 10.29
N HIS A 194 15.72 6.13 11.21
CA HIS A 194 15.34 5.43 12.44
C HIS A 194 15.29 6.34 13.66
N LYS A 195 15.82 7.57 13.56
CA LYS A 195 15.82 8.52 14.67
C LYS A 195 14.78 9.60 14.45
N LEU A 196 14.07 9.93 15.52
CA LEU A 196 13.18 11.08 15.56
C LEU A 196 13.99 12.39 15.47
N ASN A 197 13.41 13.43 14.88
CA ASN A 197 14.01 14.76 14.89
C ASN A 197 14.11 15.28 16.33
N PRO A 198 15.32 15.64 16.82
CA PRO A 198 15.51 16.12 18.20
C PRO A 198 14.78 17.43 18.49
N LEU A 199 14.35 18.19 17.48
CA LEU A 199 13.54 19.40 17.64
C LEU A 199 12.21 19.12 18.36
N PHE A 200 11.71 17.89 18.31
CA PHE A 200 10.47 17.52 18.97
C PHE A 200 10.64 17.25 20.47
N GLU A 201 11.88 17.12 20.96
CA GLU A 201 12.17 16.92 22.38
C GLU A 201 11.36 15.78 23.02
N GLY A 202 11.13 14.69 22.26
CA GLY A 202 10.29 13.58 22.70
C GLY A 202 10.71 12.21 22.16
N THR A 203 9.91 11.19 22.47
CA THR A 203 10.18 9.79 22.10
C THR A 203 9.11 9.20 21.19
N TYR A 204 9.37 8.00 20.64
CA TYR A 204 8.37 7.27 19.86
C TYR A 204 7.17 6.82 20.71
N GLU A 205 7.38 6.60 22.01
CA GLU A 205 6.31 6.27 22.96
C GLU A 205 5.37 7.47 23.17
N GLU A 206 5.91 8.67 23.31
CA GLU A 206 5.13 9.91 23.41
C GLU A 206 4.39 10.21 22.11
N LEU A 207 5.06 10.03 20.96
CA LEU A 207 4.42 10.15 19.66
C LEU A 207 3.26 9.16 19.54
N LYS A 208 3.47 7.90 19.94
CA LYS A 208 2.41 6.89 19.94
C LYS A 208 1.23 7.33 20.80
N LEU A 209 1.46 7.93 21.97
CA LEU A 209 0.39 8.44 22.83
C LEU A 209 -0.41 9.55 22.14
N ILE A 210 0.25 10.46 21.43
CA ILE A 210 -0.40 11.52 20.65
C ILE A 210 -1.26 10.93 19.53
N ILE A 211 -0.71 10.03 18.72
CA ILE A 211 -1.43 9.38 17.61
C ILE A 211 -2.61 8.56 18.14
N ASP A 212 -2.43 7.81 19.23
CA ASP A 212 -3.52 7.06 19.88
C ASP A 212 -4.60 8.00 20.42
N THR A 213 -4.23 9.18 20.94
CA THR A 213 -5.17 10.20 21.42
C THR A 213 -5.98 10.77 20.26
N MET A 214 -5.33 11.15 19.17
CA MET A 214 -6.00 11.62 17.95
C MET A 214 -6.97 10.56 17.40
N ALA A 215 -6.54 9.31 17.30
CA ALA A 215 -7.40 8.24 16.78
C ALA A 215 -8.59 7.94 17.71
N LYS A 216 -8.34 7.72 19.01
CA LYS A 216 -9.38 7.24 19.94
C LYS A 216 -10.31 8.34 20.42
N GLN A 217 -9.79 9.55 20.64
CA GLN A 217 -10.58 10.66 21.21
C GLN A 217 -11.11 11.59 20.14
N TRP A 218 -10.31 11.90 19.11
CA TRP A 218 -10.69 12.86 18.07
C TRP A 218 -11.21 12.22 16.79
N LYS A 219 -11.11 10.90 16.67
CA LYS A 219 -11.45 10.15 15.46
C LYS A 219 -10.63 10.55 14.24
N ILE A 220 -9.38 10.94 14.49
CA ILE A 220 -8.43 11.41 13.48
C ILE A 220 -7.34 10.37 13.27
N LEU A 221 -7.27 9.83 12.06
CA LEU A 221 -6.19 8.95 11.65
C LEU A 221 -4.93 9.74 11.29
N SER A 222 -3.80 9.06 11.15
CA SER A 222 -2.52 9.70 10.84
C SER A 222 -1.76 8.92 9.78
N VAL A 223 -1.10 9.65 8.89
CA VAL A 223 -0.20 9.12 7.88
C VAL A 223 1.07 9.95 7.85
N THR A 224 2.17 9.38 7.34
CA THR A 224 3.42 10.10 7.16
C THR A 224 4.08 9.74 5.84
N ASP A 225 4.83 10.68 5.29
CA ASP A 225 5.64 10.46 4.10
C ASP A 225 6.73 9.41 4.35
N LEU A 226 6.96 8.57 3.34
CA LEU A 226 8.11 7.66 3.27
C LEU A 226 9.00 8.08 2.11
N VAL A 227 10.27 8.38 2.40
CA VAL A 227 11.24 8.84 1.40
C VAL A 227 12.17 7.68 1.03
N TYR A 228 11.93 7.06 -0.12
CA TYR A 228 12.74 5.93 -0.59
C TYR A 228 13.80 6.32 -1.62
N ASN A 229 13.60 7.44 -2.32
CA ASN A 229 14.38 7.79 -3.50
C ASN A 229 15.71 8.48 -3.19
N HIS A 230 15.88 9.04 -1.99
CA HIS A 230 17.10 9.72 -1.58
C HIS A 230 17.27 9.74 -0.06
N ALA A 231 18.48 10.03 0.38
CA ALA A 231 18.83 10.35 1.76
C ALA A 231 19.62 11.68 1.78
N ALA A 232 19.77 12.28 2.96
CA ALA A 232 20.65 13.43 3.12
C ALA A 232 22.10 13.07 2.78
N ASN A 233 22.86 14.06 2.32
CA ASN A 233 24.28 13.91 1.98
C ASN A 233 25.17 13.54 3.18
N ASP A 234 24.72 13.77 4.42
CA ASP A 234 25.41 13.40 5.65
C ASP A 234 24.88 12.10 6.29
N CYS A 235 24.00 11.38 5.60
CA CYS A 235 23.48 10.10 6.07
C CYS A 235 24.63 9.12 6.33
N ALA A 236 24.75 8.63 7.57
CA ALA A 236 25.83 7.73 7.97
C ALA A 236 25.87 6.45 7.13
N LEU A 237 24.71 5.96 6.69
CA LEU A 237 24.60 4.78 5.84
C LEU A 237 25.32 4.97 4.49
N LEU A 238 25.37 6.18 3.93
CA LEU A 238 26.10 6.44 2.68
C LEU A 238 27.63 6.42 2.87
N ARG A 239 28.12 6.64 4.09
CA ARG A 239 29.55 6.52 4.42
C ARG A 239 29.97 5.05 4.50
N ASP A 240 29.15 4.24 5.17
CA ASP A 240 29.44 2.82 5.41
C ASP A 240 29.10 1.96 4.18
N HIS A 241 28.11 2.39 3.39
CA HIS A 241 27.60 1.72 2.18
C HIS A 241 27.54 2.67 0.98
N PRO A 242 28.68 3.13 0.44
CA PRO A 242 28.71 4.03 -0.72
C PRO A 242 28.16 3.39 -2.00
N GLU A 243 28.06 2.07 -2.06
CA GLU A 243 27.42 1.32 -3.15
C GLU A 243 25.91 1.50 -3.21
N ALA A 244 25.28 1.98 -2.14
CA ALA A 244 23.86 2.30 -2.09
C ALA A 244 23.49 3.54 -2.92
N ALA A 245 24.47 4.36 -3.30
CA ALA A 245 24.31 5.51 -4.18
C ALA A 245 24.97 5.27 -5.55
N TYR A 246 24.65 6.13 -6.52
CA TYR A 246 25.35 6.14 -7.80
C TYR A 246 26.75 6.72 -7.64
N ASN A 247 27.79 5.93 -7.91
CA ASN A 247 29.18 6.32 -7.78
C ASN A 247 30.01 5.91 -9.01
N LEU A 248 31.28 6.29 -9.08
CA LEU A 248 32.13 6.04 -10.25
C LEU A 248 32.50 4.55 -10.48
N ILE A 249 32.21 3.68 -9.51
CA ILE A 249 32.43 2.23 -9.56
C ILE A 249 31.20 1.52 -10.11
N ASN A 250 30.02 1.70 -9.47
CA ASN A 250 28.79 1.04 -9.89
C ASN A 250 28.08 1.74 -11.07
N SER A 251 28.43 3.00 -11.34
CA SER A 251 27.81 3.85 -12.37
C SER A 251 28.88 4.55 -13.22
N PRO A 252 29.74 3.80 -13.95
CA PRO A 252 30.90 4.36 -14.64
C PRO A 252 30.55 5.35 -15.75
N HIS A 253 29.32 5.32 -16.28
CA HIS A 253 28.81 6.29 -17.24
C HIS A 253 28.71 7.72 -16.68
N LEU A 254 28.74 7.89 -15.35
CA LEU A 254 28.73 9.20 -14.69
C LEU A 254 30.11 9.89 -14.65
N LYS A 255 31.20 9.18 -15.00
CA LYS A 255 32.56 9.75 -14.94
C LYS A 255 32.72 11.09 -15.69
N PRO A 256 32.21 11.26 -16.92
CA PRO A 256 32.30 12.54 -17.62
C PRO A 256 31.54 13.66 -16.89
N ALA A 257 30.36 13.35 -16.35
CA ALA A 257 29.55 14.32 -15.60
C ALA A 257 30.22 14.74 -14.29
N THR A 258 30.78 13.78 -13.53
CA THR A 258 31.52 14.09 -12.29
C THR A 258 32.77 14.92 -12.56
N LEU A 259 33.49 14.66 -13.66
CA LEU A 259 34.64 15.48 -14.04
C LEU A 259 34.21 16.92 -14.37
N LEU A 260 33.13 17.09 -15.16
CA LEU A 260 32.59 18.40 -15.48
C LEU A 260 32.18 19.16 -14.21
N ASP A 261 31.43 18.52 -13.31
CA ASP A 261 30.97 19.12 -12.06
C ASP A 261 32.16 19.53 -11.15
N SER A 262 33.18 18.67 -11.05
CA SER A 262 34.41 18.98 -10.29
C SER A 262 35.18 20.16 -10.87
N ILE A 263 35.20 20.30 -12.20
CA ILE A 263 35.81 21.44 -12.88
C ILE A 263 35.00 22.71 -12.57
N LEU A 264 33.68 22.67 -12.72
CA LEU A 264 32.80 23.81 -12.47
C LEU A 264 32.90 24.31 -11.02
N MET A 265 32.99 23.42 -10.04
CA MET A 265 33.20 23.77 -8.64
C MET A 265 34.51 24.53 -8.38
N GLN A 266 35.52 24.41 -9.25
CA GLN A 266 36.78 25.17 -9.12
C GLN A 266 36.72 26.54 -9.79
N PHE A 267 35.75 26.79 -10.68
CA PHE A 267 35.56 28.07 -11.37
C PHE A 267 34.74 29.09 -10.57
N THR A 268 34.02 28.64 -9.53
CA THR A 268 33.14 29.44 -8.66
C THR A 268 33.68 29.54 -7.25
#